data_AF-A0A3D2H9C1-F1
#
_entry.id   AF-A0A3D2H9C1-F1
#
_cell.length_a   1.000
_cell.length_b   1.000
_cell.length_c   1.000
_cell.angle_alpha   90.00
_cell.angle_beta   90.00
_cell.angle_gamma   90.00
#
_symmetry.space_group_name_H-M   'P 1'
#
loop_
_entity.id
_entity.type
_entity.pdbx_description
1 polymer ?
#
loop_
_entity_poly.entity_id
_entity_poly.type
_entity_poly.pdbx_seq_one_letter_code
_entity_poly.pdbx_strand_id
1 'polypeptide(L)'
;MRQYHRIQKQFYRICLVSERDSQTLALVPDVENAYMIVQLLKESQRLREGQRIVSFPSVLRPEPDSEKFDKVTIVTSADDVT
;
A
#
# COMPACT_ATOMS: atom_id res chain seq x y z
N MET A 1 8.13 26.62 14.74
CA MET A 1 7.26 25.79 13.88
C MET A 1 7.98 24.48 13.57
N ARG A 2 7.31 23.32 13.67
CA ARG A 2 7.88 22.03 13.23
C ARG A 2 7.50 21.81 11.77
N GLN A 3 8.50 21.59 10.92
CA GLN A 3 8.31 21.27 9.51
C GLN A 3 8.39 19.76 9.34
N TYR A 4 7.30 19.16 8.86
CA TYR A 4 7.23 17.74 8.54
C TYR A 4 7.45 17.55 7.05
N HIS A 5 8.27 16.57 6.68
CA HIS A 5 8.50 16.19 5.29
C HIS A 5 7.89 14.81 5.04
N ARG A 6 7.03 14.69 4.01
CA ARG A 6 6.49 13.40 3.57
C ARG A 6 7.58 12.67 2.78
N ILE A 7 8.01 11.50 3.26
CA ILE A 7 8.98 10.66 2.57
C ILE A 7 8.22 9.76 1.59
N GLN A 8 8.54 9.85 0.30
CA GLN A 8 8.05 8.89 -0.68
C GLN A 8 8.71 7.54 -0.41
N LYS A 9 7.94 6.58 0.11
CA LYS A 9 8.42 5.22 0.30
C LYS A 9 8.07 4.40 -0.94
N GLN A 10 9.08 3.74 -1.49
CA GLN A 10 8.89 2.73 -2.52
C GLN A 10 8.22 1.51 -1.89
N PHE A 11 7.19 1.01 -2.56
CA PHE A 11 6.54 -0.25 -2.22
C PHE A 11 6.66 -1.19 -3.41
N TYR A 12 6.41 -2.46 -3.17
CA TYR A 12 6.22 -3.49 -4.18
C TYR A 12 4.75 -3.83 -4.21
N ARG A 13 4.13 -3.64 -5.38
CA ARG A 13 2.75 -4.00 -5.61
C ARG A 13 2.69 -5.43 -6.11
N ILE A 14 1.94 -6.27 -5.42
CA ILE A 14 1.67 -7.64 -5.83
C ILE A 14 0.31 -7.66 -6.49
N CYS A 15 0.25 -8.16 -7.73
CA CYS A 15 -0.97 -8.23 -8.52
C CYS A 15 -1.24 -9.66 -8.98
N LEU A 16 -2.52 -10.03 -8.95
CA LEU A 16 -3.06 -11.07 -9.82
C LEU A 16 -3.35 -10.43 -11.18
N VAL A 17 -2.81 -11.02 -12.24
CA VAL A 17 -2.97 -10.53 -13.61
C VAL A 17 -3.59 -11.63 -14.45
N SER A 18 -4.62 -11.27 -15.22
CA SER A 18 -5.18 -12.08 -16.29
C SER A 18 -5.03 -11.34 -17.63
N GLU A 19 -5.49 -11.94 -18.73
CA GLU A 19 -5.51 -11.27 -20.04
C GLU A 19 -6.38 -10.01 -20.06
N ARG A 20 -7.43 -9.97 -19.23
CA ARG A 20 -8.45 -8.91 -19.27
C ARG A 20 -8.31 -7.90 -18.15
N ASP A 21 -7.72 -8.30 -17.02
CA ASP A 21 -7.68 -7.47 -15.83
C ASP A 21 -6.40 -7.64 -15.00
N SER A 22 -6.23 -6.72 -14.06
CA SER A 22 -5.24 -6.86 -13.00
C SER A 22 -5.85 -6.41 -11.68
N GLN A 23 -5.70 -7.23 -10.65
CA GLN A 23 -6.14 -6.93 -9.30
C GLN A 23 -4.93 -6.80 -8.39
N THR A 24 -4.86 -5.71 -7.62
CA THR A 24 -3.84 -5.57 -6.57
C THR A 24 -4.23 -6.43 -5.37
N LEU A 25 -3.32 -7.30 -4.94
CA LEU A 25 -3.50 -8.18 -3.79
C LEU A 25 -2.84 -7.59 -2.54
N ALA A 26 -1.66 -6.99 -2.68
CA ALA A 26 -0.90 -6.43 -1.56
C ALA A 26 0.04 -5.30 -1.98
N LEU A 27 0.37 -4.45 -1.00
CA LEU A 27 1.44 -3.46 -1.07
C LEU A 27 2.45 -3.75 0.03
N VAL A 28 3.70 -3.98 -0.35
CA VAL A 28 4.75 -4.46 0.55
C VAL A 28 5.92 -3.48 0.54
N PRO A 29 6.42 -3.02 1.70
CA PRO A 29 7.47 -1.99 1.75
C PRO A 29 8.87 -2.50 1.41
N ASP A 30 9.01 -3.78 1.09
CA ASP A 30 10.30 -4.47 0.95
C ASP A 30 10.23 -5.55 -0.15
N VAL A 31 11.35 -5.75 -0.84
CA VAL A 31 11.47 -6.60 -2.02
C VAL A 31 11.49 -8.08 -1.67
N GLU A 32 12.21 -8.45 -0.61
CA GLU A 32 12.35 -9.85 -0.18
C GLU A 32 11.01 -10.39 0.31
N ASN A 33 10.32 -9.58 1.13
CA ASN A 33 8.95 -9.85 1.55
C ASN A 33 7.99 -9.97 0.36
N ALA A 34 8.14 -9.11 -0.65
CA ALA A 34 7.30 -9.19 -1.84
C ALA A 34 7.51 -10.51 -2.61
N TYR A 35 8.76 -10.94 -2.78
CA TYR A 35 9.06 -12.22 -3.43
C TYR A 35 8.54 -13.42 -2.64
N MET A 36 8.73 -13.43 -1.33
CA MET A 36 8.20 -14.47 -0.45
C MET A 36 6.67 -14.58 -0.56
N ILE A 37 5.96 -13.45 -0.47
CA ILE A 37 4.49 -13.43 -0.58
C ILE A 37 4.04 -13.89 -1.96
N VAL A 38 4.73 -13.51 -3.05
CA VAL A 38 4.41 -14.00 -4.39
C VAL A 38 4.51 -15.52 -4.47
N GLN A 39 5.55 -16.13 -3.90
CA GLN A 39 5.70 -17.59 -3.89
C GLN A 39 4.58 -18.26 -3.09
N LEU A 40 4.33 -17.78 -1.87
CA LEU A 40 3.24 -18.31 -1.03
C LEU A 40 1.87 -18.21 -1.70
N LEU A 41 1.59 -17.11 -2.40
CA LEU A 41 0.33 -16.95 -3.13
C LEU A 41 0.24 -17.88 -4.34
N LYS A 42 1.35 -18.11 -5.06
CA LYS A 42 1.38 -19.09 -6.16
C LYS A 42 1.15 -20.51 -5.68
N GLU A 43 1.68 -20.88 -4.52
CA GLU A 43 1.51 -22.21 -3.93
C GLU A 43 0.11 -22.41 -3.36
N SER A 44 -0.44 -21.38 -2.71
CA SER A 44 -1.76 -21.45 -2.06
C SER A 44 -2.93 -21.28 -3.03
N GLN A 45 -2.76 -20.57 -4.15
CA GLN A 45 -3.83 -20.33 -5.10
C GLN A 45 -3.78 -21.29 -6.28
N ARG A 46 -4.94 -21.90 -6.59
CA ARG A 46 -5.15 -22.60 -7.85
C ARG A 46 -5.42 -21.60 -8.97
N LEU A 47 -4.36 -21.05 -9.53
CA LEU A 47 -4.45 -20.12 -10.66
C LEU A 47 -5.12 -20.80 -11.85
N ARG A 48 -6.05 -20.09 -12.49
CA ARG A 48 -6.68 -20.53 -13.75
C ARG A 48 -5.70 -20.32 -14.90
N GLU A 49 -5.99 -20.95 -16.04
CA GLU A 49 -5.26 -20.72 -17.27
C GLU A 49 -5.24 -19.22 -17.61
N GLY A 50 -4.05 -18.71 -17.97
CA GLY A 50 -3.83 -17.28 -18.25
C GLY A 50 -3.69 -16.38 -17.01
N GLN A 51 -3.89 -16.89 -15.79
CA GLN A 51 -3.67 -16.10 -14.56
C GLN A 51 -2.23 -16.23 -14.06
N ARG A 52 -1.66 -15.10 -13.60
CA ARG A 52 -0.32 -15.05 -13.02
C ARG A 52 -0.26 -14.06 -11.87
N ILE A 53 0.54 -14.39 -10.87
CA ILE A 53 0.88 -13.47 -9.78
C ILE A 53 2.25 -12.87 -10.05
N VAL A 54 2.31 -11.54 -10.05
CA VAL A 54 3.54 -10.77 -10.31
C VAL A 54 3.71 -9.70 -9.24
N SER A 55 4.96 -9.32 -8.97
CA SER A 55 5.30 -8.16 -8.17
C SER A 55 6.08 -7.15 -9.00
N PHE A 56 5.88 -5.86 -8.74
CA PHE A 56 6.68 -4.80 -9.35
C PHE A 56 6.79 -3.59 -8.41
N PRO A 57 7.88 -2.81 -8.52
CA PRO A 57 8.03 -1.57 -7.78
C PRO A 57 6.90 -0.58 -8.11
N SER A 58 6.36 0.04 -7.07
CA SER A 58 5.33 1.07 -7.16
C SER A 58 5.63 2.18 -6.15
N VAL A 59 5.43 3.42 -6.55
CA VAL A 59 5.50 4.57 -5.66
C VAL A 59 4.08 4.99 -5.35
N LEU A 60 3.71 5.01 -4.06
CA LEU A 60 2.50 5.69 -3.63
C LEU A 60 2.76 7.19 -3.76
N ARG A 61 2.27 7.78 -4.85
CA ARG A 61 2.24 9.24 -4.97
C ARG A 61 1.06 9.72 -4.12
N PRO A 62 1.27 10.67 -3.19
CA PRO A 62 0.13 11.37 -2.63
C PRO A 62 -0.64 12.00 -3.79
N GLU A 63 -1.98 11.91 -3.77
CA GLU A 63 -2.78 12.71 -4.69
C GLU A 63 -2.34 14.17 -4.54
N PRO A 64 -2.19 14.93 -5.64
CA PRO A 64 -1.88 16.34 -5.54
C PRO A 64 -2.98 16.95 -4.67
N ASP A 65 -2.59 17.51 -3.53
CA ASP A 65 -3.51 18.06 -2.53
C ASP A 65 -4.48 19.00 -3.28
N SER A 66 -5.72 18.57 -3.50
CA SER A 66 -6.78 19.54 -3.77
C SER A 66 -6.89 20.34 -2.48
N GLU A 67 -6.46 21.59 -2.51
CA GLU A 67 -6.37 22.55 -1.41
C GLU A 67 -7.63 22.58 -0.54
N LYS A 68 -7.75 21.64 0.39
CA LYS A 68 -8.72 21.70 1.48
C LYS A 68 -7.93 21.59 2.77
N PHE A 69 -7.62 22.77 3.29
CA PHE A 69 -7.21 22.98 4.66
C PHE A 69 -8.32 22.50 5.61
N ASP A 70 -8.40 21.19 5.84
CA ASP A 70 -9.18 20.69 6.96
C ASP A 70 -8.31 20.84 8.21
N LYS A 71 -8.67 21.86 9.00
CA LYS A 71 -8.20 22.06 10.37
C LYS A 71 -8.38 20.75 11.14
N VAL A 72 -7.28 20.02 11.35
CA VAL A 72 -7.25 18.89 12.28
C VAL A 72 -7.29 19.49 13.69
N THR A 73 -8.49 19.64 14.25
CA THR A 73 -8.68 19.95 15.66
C THR A 73 -8.46 18.67 16.47
N ILE A 74 -7.28 18.55 17.09
CA ILE A 74 -7.04 17.48 18.06
C ILE A 74 -7.77 17.88 19.35
N VAL A 75 -8.88 17.22 19.64
CA VAL A 75 -9.55 17.31 20.93
C VAL A 75 -8.84 16.32 21.86
N THR A 76 -7.95 16.79 22.71
CA THR A 76 -7.46 16.01 23.85
C THR A 76 -8.42 16.24 25.01
N SER A 77 -9.28 15.26 25.30
CA SER A 77 -9.95 15.17 26.59
C SER A 77 -8.88 14.86 27.65
N ALA A 78 -8.57 15.85 28.49
CA ALA A 78 -7.81 15.63 29.71
C ALA A 78 -8.77 15.09 30.76
N ASP A 79 -8.41 13.96 31.36
CA ASP A 79 -9.07 13.39 32.53
C ASP A 79 -9.01 14.38 33.70
N ASP A 80 -10.17 14.80 34.20
CA ASP A 80 -10.29 15.42 35.51
C ASP A 80 -10.57 14.31 36.53
N VAL A 81 -9.52 13.91 37.25
CA VAL A 81 -9.63 13.19 38.53
C VAL A 81 -9.14 14.13 39.61
N THR A 82 -10.07 14.72 40.34
CA THR A 82 -9.93 15.05 41.78
C THR A 82 -11.29 14.92 42.45
#